data_AF-A0A238Z1B9-F1
#
_entry.id   AF-A0A238Z1B9-F1
#
_cell.length_a   1.000
_cell.length_b   1.000
_cell.length_c   1.000
_cell.angle_alpha   90.00
_cell.angle_beta   90.00
_cell.angle_gamma   90.00
#
_symmetry.space_group_name_H-M   'P 1'
#
loop_
_entity.id
_entity.type
_entity.pdbx_description
1 polymer ?
#
loop_
_entity_poly.entity_id
_entity_poly.type
_entity_poly.pdbx_seq_one_letter_code
_entity_poly.pdbx_strand_id
1 'polypeptide(L)'
;MKHRLSVISILSSILFCTTLYSQNNWDKAIQIVSELNPVTSFLDTTYYINSFGAKGDGETPCKEAFDKAVTTCSENGGGTIIVEAGDYYMNGLLVLKSNAHTELKEGAVFNFSSHESDYLPAVLTRWEGMELYNFSPLIYAYHVSNIVITGKGTINGNGSKHFASWKHQQVADKKSIARNG
;
A
#
# COMPACT_ATOMS: atom_id res chain seq x y z
N MET A 1 -13.88 39.34 -73.38
CA MET A 1 -15.14 39.96 -72.91
C MET A 1 -15.61 39.14 -71.71
N LYS A 2 -15.64 39.71 -70.48
CA LYS A 2 -15.98 39.02 -69.19
C LYS A 2 -14.97 37.91 -68.80
N HIS A 3 -14.57 37.62 -67.55
CA HIS A 3 -14.62 38.24 -66.20
C HIS A 3 -13.38 37.68 -65.41
N ARG A 4 -13.04 37.99 -64.14
CA ARG A 4 -13.77 38.68 -63.06
C ARG A 4 -12.89 39.70 -62.30
N LEU A 5 -12.60 39.49 -61.00
CA LEU A 5 -12.15 40.48 -60.00
C LEU A 5 -11.13 39.88 -59.00
N SER A 6 -10.27 40.76 -58.50
CA SER A 6 -9.57 40.77 -57.21
C SER A 6 -10.24 40.02 -56.03
N VAL A 7 -9.44 39.22 -55.31
CA VAL A 7 -9.64 38.92 -53.88
C VAL A 7 -8.26 38.90 -53.19
N ILE A 8 -7.92 39.97 -52.49
CA ILE A 8 -6.78 40.05 -51.56
C ILE A 8 -7.34 39.95 -50.13
N SER A 9 -6.58 39.33 -49.22
CA SER A 9 -6.74 39.38 -47.75
C SER A 9 -8.08 38.92 -47.13
N ILE A 10 -8.31 37.60 -47.03
CA ILE A 10 -8.92 36.98 -45.82
C ILE A 10 -8.31 35.57 -45.60
N LEU A 11 -7.04 35.47 -45.16
CA LEU A 11 -6.44 34.17 -44.81
C LEU A 11 -5.36 34.22 -43.70
N SER A 12 -5.41 35.20 -42.78
CA SER A 12 -4.35 35.38 -41.77
C SER A 12 -4.84 35.73 -40.35
N SER A 13 -6.13 35.51 -40.04
CA SER A 13 -6.73 36.03 -38.79
C SER A 13 -7.57 35.03 -38.00
N ILE A 14 -7.58 33.74 -38.39
CA ILE A 14 -8.26 32.65 -37.65
C ILE A 14 -7.22 31.61 -37.18
N LEU A 15 -6.11 32.09 -36.62
CA LEU A 15 -5.10 31.24 -35.97
C LEU A 15 -4.63 31.85 -34.63
N PHE A 16 -5.55 32.50 -33.92
CA PHE A 16 -5.31 33.06 -32.58
C PHE A 16 -6.45 32.73 -31.60
N CYS A 17 -6.83 31.46 -31.55
CA CYS A 17 -7.57 30.88 -30.44
C CYS A 17 -7.22 29.38 -30.34
N THR A 18 -7.39 28.80 -29.16
CA THR A 18 -7.18 27.37 -28.82
C THR A 18 -5.74 26.83 -28.89
N THR A 19 -4.78 27.56 -28.32
CA THR A 19 -3.66 26.93 -27.56
C THR A 19 -3.96 26.87 -26.06
N LEU A 20 -5.22 26.60 -25.70
CA LEU A 20 -5.50 25.89 -24.46
C LEU A 20 -5.05 24.44 -24.66
N TYR A 21 -3.75 24.22 -24.53
CA TYR A 21 -3.18 22.89 -24.43
C TYR A 21 -3.89 22.20 -23.26
N SER A 22 -4.58 21.09 -23.53
CA SER A 22 -5.11 20.25 -22.49
C SER A 22 -3.94 19.83 -21.61
N GLN A 23 -3.90 20.34 -20.37
CA GLN A 23 -2.79 20.08 -19.47
C GLN A 23 -2.77 18.57 -19.22
N ASN A 24 -1.73 17.90 -19.74
CA ASN A 24 -1.78 16.47 -19.94
C ASN A 24 -1.87 15.82 -18.56
N ASN A 25 -2.77 14.85 -18.36
CA ASN A 25 -2.97 14.29 -17.02
C ASN A 25 -1.67 13.65 -16.47
N TRP A 26 -0.75 13.27 -17.37
CA TRP A 26 0.60 12.85 -17.07
C TRP A 26 1.51 13.96 -16.52
N ASP A 27 1.37 15.22 -16.96
CA ASP A 27 2.15 16.35 -16.43
C ASP A 27 1.85 16.56 -14.94
N LYS A 28 0.56 16.44 -14.57
CA LYS A 28 0.12 16.49 -13.16
C LYS A 28 0.65 15.31 -12.36
N ALA A 29 0.68 14.11 -12.93
CA ALA A 29 1.25 12.94 -12.27
C ALA A 29 2.77 13.10 -12.02
N ILE A 30 3.50 13.65 -13.00
CA ILE A 30 4.93 13.98 -12.88
C ILE A 30 5.14 15.05 -11.80
N GLN A 31 4.33 16.11 -11.78
CA GLN A 31 4.39 17.15 -10.76
C GLN A 31 4.17 16.56 -9.36
N ILE A 32 3.11 15.76 -9.16
CA ILE A 32 2.85 15.08 -7.88
C ILE A 32 4.05 14.25 -7.45
N VAL A 33 4.67 13.47 -8.35
CA VAL A 33 5.86 12.66 -8.05
C VAL A 33 7.06 13.54 -7.66
N SER A 34 7.25 14.70 -8.29
CA SER A 34 8.32 15.64 -7.95
C SER A 34 8.12 16.38 -6.62
N GLU A 35 6.87 16.50 -6.17
CA GLU A 35 6.49 17.13 -4.90
C GLU A 35 6.42 16.13 -3.72
N LEU A 36 6.64 14.83 -3.97
CA LEU A 36 6.72 13.83 -2.91
C LEU A 36 7.93 14.11 -2.01
N ASN A 37 7.67 14.14 -0.70
CA ASN A 37 8.70 14.12 0.33
C ASN A 37 8.86 12.68 0.85
N PRO A 38 9.73 11.84 0.26
CA PRO A 38 9.97 10.49 0.75
C PRO A 38 10.63 10.53 2.13
N VAL A 39 10.44 9.48 2.92
CA VAL A 39 11.18 9.34 4.18
C VAL A 39 12.65 9.11 3.86
N THR A 40 13.51 10.09 4.14
CA THR A 40 14.94 10.05 3.80
C THR A 40 15.81 9.50 4.93
N SER A 41 15.31 9.49 6.17
CA SER A 41 16.01 8.95 7.34
C SER A 41 15.05 8.56 8.46
N PHE A 42 15.52 7.67 9.33
CA PHE A 42 14.91 7.31 10.61
C PHE A 42 15.93 7.61 11.73
N LEU A 43 15.49 7.52 12.99
CA LEU A 43 16.41 7.53 14.12
C LEU A 43 17.35 6.32 14.04
N ASP A 44 18.61 6.49 14.45
CA ASP A 44 19.62 5.42 14.54
C ASP A 44 19.36 4.53 15.78
N THR A 45 18.14 3.97 15.83
CA THR A 45 17.63 3.12 16.91
C THR A 45 17.12 1.83 16.29
N THR A 46 17.66 0.71 16.75
CA THR A 46 17.41 -0.61 16.17
C THR A 46 16.60 -1.50 17.10
N TYR A 47 15.56 -2.14 16.56
CA TYR A 47 14.64 -3.04 17.26
C TYR A 47 14.67 -4.42 16.61
N TYR A 48 15.43 -5.37 17.15
CA TYR A 48 15.43 -6.75 16.66
C TYR A 48 14.14 -7.45 17.03
N ILE A 49 13.43 -8.02 16.04
CA ILE A 49 12.11 -8.62 16.29
C ILE A 49 12.15 -9.79 17.28
N ASN A 50 13.25 -10.54 17.32
CA ASN A 50 13.46 -11.64 18.26
C ASN A 50 13.48 -11.15 19.73
N SER A 51 13.88 -9.91 19.99
CA SER A 51 13.82 -9.29 21.33
C SER A 51 12.38 -9.03 21.80
N PHE A 52 11.41 -9.02 20.89
CA PHE A 52 9.97 -8.91 21.19
C PHE A 52 9.26 -10.28 21.24
N GLY A 53 10.01 -11.39 21.10
CA GLY A 53 9.52 -12.76 21.23
C GLY A 53 9.17 -13.46 19.91
N ALA A 54 9.38 -12.84 18.76
CA ALA A 54 9.22 -13.51 17.47
C ALA A 54 10.28 -14.59 17.26
N LYS A 55 9.92 -15.66 16.54
CA LYS A 55 10.85 -16.71 16.13
C LYS A 55 10.68 -17.00 14.65
N GLY A 56 11.80 -17.12 13.95
CA GLY A 56 11.86 -17.46 12.53
C GLY A 56 11.77 -18.97 12.26
N ASP A 57 10.92 -19.70 12.99
CA ASP A 57 10.80 -21.17 12.96
C ASP A 57 9.65 -21.70 12.08
N GLY A 58 8.84 -20.83 11.48
CA GLY A 58 7.71 -21.16 10.61
C GLY A 58 6.44 -21.60 11.35
N GLU A 59 6.47 -21.71 12.68
CA GLU A 59 5.39 -22.29 13.49
C GLU A 59 4.92 -21.34 14.61
N THR A 60 5.84 -20.62 15.26
CA THR A 60 5.54 -19.74 16.39
C THR A 60 4.72 -18.52 15.93
N PRO A 61 3.52 -18.28 16.50
CA PRO A 61 2.71 -17.08 16.23
C PRO A 61 3.47 -15.78 16.52
N CYS A 62 3.84 -15.02 15.47
CA CYS A 62 4.68 -13.83 15.62
C CYS A 62 3.89 -12.52 15.73
N LYS A 63 2.56 -12.50 15.50
CA LYS A 63 1.78 -11.25 15.38
C LYS A 63 1.98 -10.31 16.58
N GLU A 64 1.87 -10.82 17.81
CA GLU A 64 2.04 -9.99 19.01
C GLU A 64 3.43 -9.37 19.14
N ALA A 65 4.48 -10.07 18.70
CA ALA A 65 5.85 -9.56 18.75
C ALA A 65 6.01 -8.38 17.78
N PHE A 66 5.40 -8.46 16.60
CA PHE A 66 5.35 -7.34 15.66
C PHE A 66 4.49 -6.17 16.17
N ASP A 67 3.30 -6.43 16.72
CA ASP A 67 2.46 -5.38 17.30
C ASP A 67 3.20 -4.61 18.40
N LYS A 68 3.95 -5.34 19.27
CA LYS A 68 4.81 -4.75 20.31
C LYS A 68 5.97 -3.97 19.70
N ALA A 69 6.75 -4.56 18.80
CA ALA A 69 7.91 -3.91 18.18
C ALA A 69 7.54 -2.62 17.42
N VAL A 70 6.48 -2.64 16.62
CA VAL A 70 6.03 -1.48 15.84
C VAL A 70 5.46 -0.39 16.75
N THR A 71 4.75 -0.76 17.83
CA THR A 71 4.25 0.20 18.82
C THR A 71 5.39 0.86 19.59
N THR A 72 6.30 0.08 20.19
CA THR A 72 7.46 0.59 20.93
C THR A 72 8.38 1.45 20.04
N CYS A 73 8.62 1.03 18.80
CA CYS A 73 9.38 1.81 17.82
C CYS A 73 8.75 3.19 17.58
N SER A 74 7.43 3.24 17.39
CA SER A 74 6.69 4.48 17.13
C SER A 74 6.64 5.41 18.35
N GLU A 75 6.36 4.85 19.54
CA GLU A 75 6.26 5.58 20.81
C GLU A 75 7.60 6.20 21.23
N ASN A 76 8.72 5.57 20.88
CA ASN A 76 10.07 6.09 21.10
C ASN A 76 10.52 7.12 20.04
N GLY A 77 9.63 7.57 19.15
CA GLY A 77 9.92 8.57 18.12
C GLY A 77 10.39 8.01 16.78
N GLY A 78 10.52 6.68 16.65
CA GLY A 78 10.86 5.98 15.41
C GLY A 78 12.14 5.14 15.50
N GLY A 79 12.51 4.55 14.36
CA GLY A 79 13.69 3.69 14.23
C GLY A 79 13.45 2.54 13.27
N THR A 80 14.39 1.59 13.24
CA THR A 80 14.38 0.43 12.33
C THR A 80 14.14 -0.87 13.08
N ILE A 81 13.09 -1.58 12.70
CA ILE A 81 12.74 -2.93 13.15
C ILE A 81 13.40 -3.93 12.22
N ILE A 82 14.35 -4.70 12.75
CA ILE A 82 15.15 -5.66 11.98
C ILE A 82 14.53 -7.05 12.12
N VAL A 83 14.25 -7.65 10.96
CA VAL A 83 13.81 -9.04 10.83
C VAL A 83 14.95 -9.80 10.17
N GLU A 84 15.70 -10.56 10.97
CA GLU A 84 16.78 -11.42 10.51
C GLU A 84 16.26 -12.65 9.74
N ALA A 85 17.16 -13.40 9.10
CA ALA A 85 16.80 -14.59 8.34
C ALA A 85 15.99 -15.62 9.17
N GLY A 86 14.95 -16.22 8.55
CA GLY A 86 14.01 -17.13 9.22
C GLY A 86 12.59 -17.03 8.66
N ASP A 87 11.74 -18.01 8.98
CA ASP A 87 10.32 -18.04 8.57
C ASP A 87 9.45 -17.54 9.73
N TYR A 88 8.84 -16.37 9.60
CA TYR A 88 8.04 -15.74 10.66
C TYR A 88 6.56 -15.94 10.36
N TYR A 89 5.93 -16.85 11.10
CA TYR A 89 4.51 -17.14 10.95
C TYR A 89 3.65 -16.00 11.48
N MET A 90 3.01 -15.29 10.55
CA MET A 90 2.12 -14.17 10.84
C MET A 90 0.68 -14.67 10.92
N ASN A 91 0.25 -15.00 12.14
CA ASN A 91 -1.12 -15.38 12.51
C ASN A 91 -2.09 -14.18 12.50
N GLY A 92 -2.08 -13.41 11.41
CA GLY A 92 -2.93 -12.25 11.17
C GLY A 92 -2.18 -11.05 10.57
N LEU A 93 -2.86 -9.92 10.53
CA LEU A 93 -2.34 -8.68 9.95
C LEU A 93 -1.14 -8.07 10.72
N LEU A 94 -0.26 -7.38 9.98
CA LEU A 94 0.72 -6.44 10.49
C LEU A 94 0.14 -5.01 10.47
N VAL A 95 -0.03 -4.39 11.65
CA VAL A 95 -0.45 -2.98 11.75
C VAL A 95 0.77 -2.07 11.83
N LEU A 96 0.96 -1.22 10.82
CA LEU A 96 2.03 -0.21 10.82
C LEU A 96 1.66 1.00 11.69
N LYS A 97 2.69 1.61 12.30
CA LYS A 97 2.59 2.84 13.10
C LYS A 97 3.56 3.90 12.56
N SER A 98 3.32 5.16 12.88
CA SER A 98 4.12 6.26 12.33
C SER A 98 5.60 6.17 12.72
N ASN A 99 6.49 6.63 11.85
CA ASN A 99 7.95 6.64 12.04
C ASN A 99 8.58 5.24 12.22
N ALA A 100 7.89 4.15 11.85
CA ALA A 100 8.42 2.80 11.89
C ALA A 100 8.98 2.37 10.52
N HIS A 101 10.25 1.97 10.50
CA HIS A 101 10.89 1.30 9.38
C HIS A 101 10.98 -0.19 9.69
N THR A 102 10.48 -1.08 8.82
CA THR A 102 10.70 -2.53 8.93
C THR A 102 11.66 -2.98 7.83
N GLU A 103 12.78 -3.60 8.20
CA GLU A 103 13.74 -4.16 7.25
C GLU A 103 13.75 -5.70 7.33
N LEU A 104 13.32 -6.35 6.25
CA LEU A 104 13.39 -7.81 6.10
C LEU A 104 14.75 -8.17 5.48
N LYS A 105 15.65 -8.73 6.28
CA LYS A 105 16.98 -9.17 5.82
C LYS A 105 16.86 -10.30 4.79
N GLU A 106 17.95 -10.54 4.08
CA GLU A 106 18.04 -11.63 3.11
C GLU A 106 17.75 -12.99 3.79
N GLY A 107 16.81 -13.76 3.26
CA GLY A 107 16.35 -15.00 3.89
C GLY A 107 15.29 -14.85 4.99
N ALA A 108 14.84 -13.63 5.32
CA ALA A 108 13.65 -13.43 6.14
C ALA A 108 12.37 -13.68 5.32
N VAL A 109 11.38 -14.37 5.89
CA VAL A 109 10.07 -14.60 5.26
C VAL A 109 8.96 -14.15 6.22
N PHE A 110 8.13 -13.21 5.80
CA PHE A 110 6.83 -12.96 6.43
C PHE A 110 5.81 -13.93 5.83
N ASN A 111 5.36 -14.89 6.61
CA ASN A 111 4.54 -16.00 6.15
C ASN A 111 3.13 -15.86 6.73
N PHE A 112 2.29 -15.13 6.00
CA PHE A 112 0.94 -14.75 6.45
C PHE A 112 -0.02 -15.94 6.46
N SER A 113 -0.80 -16.08 7.52
CA SER A 113 -1.83 -17.12 7.64
C SER A 113 -2.81 -17.08 6.47
N SER A 114 -3.24 -18.26 6.01
CA SER A 114 -4.27 -18.36 4.98
C SER A 114 -5.69 -18.24 5.52
N HIS A 115 -5.91 -18.19 6.84
CA HIS A 115 -7.24 -18.18 7.44
C HIS A 115 -7.80 -16.76 7.53
N GLU A 116 -9.00 -16.53 6.98
CA GLU A 116 -9.67 -15.23 6.96
C GLU A 116 -10.00 -14.68 8.36
N SER A 117 -10.20 -15.56 9.35
CA SER A 117 -10.40 -15.20 10.76
C SER A 117 -9.30 -14.33 11.33
N ASP A 118 -8.07 -14.51 10.86
CA ASP A 118 -6.87 -13.86 11.41
C ASP A 118 -6.74 -12.40 10.93
N TYR A 119 -7.62 -11.99 10.01
CA TYR A 119 -7.74 -10.64 9.46
C TYR A 119 -8.98 -9.89 9.98
N LEU A 120 -9.57 -10.40 11.07
CA LEU A 120 -10.60 -9.71 11.86
C LEU A 120 -9.98 -9.02 13.09
N PRO A 121 -10.61 -7.98 13.66
CA PRO A 121 -11.88 -7.37 13.25
C PRO A 121 -11.78 -6.65 11.90
N ALA A 122 -12.92 -6.42 11.26
CA ALA A 122 -12.97 -5.72 9.98
C ALA A 122 -12.46 -4.28 10.10
N VAL A 123 -11.72 -3.82 9.09
CA VAL A 123 -11.12 -2.47 9.01
C VAL A 123 -11.67 -1.71 7.82
N LEU A 124 -11.59 -0.38 7.86
CA LEU A 124 -11.92 0.46 6.71
C LEU A 124 -10.92 0.20 5.58
N THR A 125 -11.42 -0.23 4.44
CA THR A 125 -10.61 -0.58 3.27
C THR A 125 -11.36 -0.27 1.98
N ARG A 126 -10.74 -0.55 0.83
CA ARG A 126 -11.36 -0.45 -0.49
C ARG A 126 -11.35 -1.78 -1.21
N TRP A 127 -12.47 -2.10 -1.86
CA TRP A 127 -12.59 -3.28 -2.71
C TRP A 127 -13.22 -2.91 -4.05
N GLU A 128 -12.45 -3.09 -5.14
CA GLU A 128 -12.85 -2.77 -6.52
C GLU A 128 -13.48 -1.37 -6.70
N GLY A 129 -12.97 -0.38 -5.95
CA GLY A 129 -13.40 1.01 -6.01
C GLY A 129 -14.49 1.42 -5.00
N MET A 130 -15.07 0.47 -4.26
CA MET A 130 -16.00 0.76 -3.16
C MET A 130 -15.26 0.84 -1.82
N GLU A 131 -15.62 1.81 -0.98
CA GLU A 131 -15.18 1.89 0.42
C GLU A 131 -16.13 1.09 1.32
N LEU A 132 -15.56 0.29 2.22
CA LEU A 132 -16.30 -0.63 3.09
C LEU A 132 -15.47 -1.05 4.29
N TYR A 133 -16.12 -1.63 5.29
CA TYR A 133 -15.45 -2.45 6.31
C TYR A 133 -15.36 -3.89 5.81
N ASN A 134 -14.16 -4.46 5.80
CA ASN A 134 -13.90 -5.84 5.38
C ASN A 134 -12.69 -6.41 6.14
N PHE A 135 -12.32 -7.67 5.91
CA PHE A 135 -11.05 -8.25 6.36
C PHE A 135 -9.87 -7.31 6.09
N SER A 136 -8.94 -7.24 7.05
CA SER A 136 -7.74 -6.43 6.90
C SER A 136 -6.86 -6.90 5.73
N PRO A 137 -6.24 -5.97 4.99
CA PRO A 137 -5.01 -6.27 4.25
C PRO A 137 -3.96 -6.93 5.14
N LEU A 138 -3.08 -7.75 4.55
CA LEU A 138 -1.98 -8.44 5.25
C LEU A 138 -1.09 -7.46 6.03
N ILE A 139 -0.79 -6.32 5.41
CA ILE A 139 -0.05 -5.21 5.99
C ILE A 139 -0.96 -3.98 5.89
N TYR A 140 -1.29 -3.37 7.02
CA TYR A 140 -2.29 -2.32 7.12
C TYR A 140 -1.71 -1.05 7.75
N ALA A 141 -2.05 0.10 7.17
CA ALA A 141 -1.66 1.42 7.63
C ALA A 141 -2.83 2.38 7.44
N TYR A 142 -3.21 3.11 8.50
CA TYR A 142 -4.35 4.02 8.49
C TYR A 142 -4.08 5.23 9.37
N HIS A 143 -4.18 6.43 8.79
CA HIS A 143 -3.79 7.73 9.41
C HIS A 143 -2.40 7.72 10.09
N VAL A 144 -1.43 7.04 9.48
CA VAL A 144 -0.02 7.04 9.91
C VAL A 144 0.87 7.63 8.81
N SER A 145 2.03 8.16 9.21
CA SER A 145 3.01 8.80 8.33
C SER A 145 4.41 8.24 8.59
N ASN A 146 5.33 8.47 7.65
CA ASN A 146 6.72 8.04 7.77
C ASN A 146 6.88 6.53 8.00
N ILE A 147 6.20 5.72 7.20
CA ILE A 147 6.28 4.25 7.23
C ILE A 147 7.15 3.74 6.09
N VAL A 148 8.04 2.79 6.35
CA VAL A 148 8.92 2.20 5.33
C VAL A 148 9.04 0.69 5.54
N ILE A 149 8.96 -0.07 4.45
CA ILE A 149 9.31 -1.50 4.42
C ILE A 149 10.36 -1.70 3.34
N THR A 150 11.51 -2.29 3.71
CA THR A 150 12.64 -2.53 2.79
C THR A 150 13.30 -3.88 3.05
N GLY A 151 14.34 -4.16 2.28
CA GLY A 151 15.23 -5.30 2.48
C GLY A 151 15.14 -6.28 1.31
N LYS A 152 15.63 -7.51 1.54
CA LYS A 152 15.69 -8.59 0.55
C LYS A 152 14.87 -9.82 0.96
N GLY A 153 14.18 -9.77 2.10
CA GLY A 153 13.28 -10.83 2.52
C GLY A 153 12.02 -10.91 1.66
N THR A 154 11.22 -11.94 1.92
CA THR A 154 10.01 -12.29 1.15
C THR A 154 8.75 -12.01 1.97
N ILE A 155 7.73 -11.43 1.33
CA ILE A 155 6.37 -11.34 1.88
C ILE A 155 5.51 -12.41 1.18
N ASN A 156 5.21 -13.50 1.88
CA ASN A 156 4.35 -14.58 1.39
C ASN A 156 2.92 -14.43 1.94
N GLY A 157 1.99 -14.08 1.05
CA GLY A 157 0.56 -13.93 1.38
C GLY A 157 -0.27 -15.23 1.39
N ASN A 158 0.29 -16.39 1.03
CA ASN A 158 -0.40 -17.70 1.01
C ASN A 158 -1.77 -17.76 0.28
N GLY A 159 -2.09 -16.79 -0.59
CA GLY A 159 -3.44 -16.60 -1.15
C GLY A 159 -3.99 -17.76 -1.98
N SER A 160 -3.14 -18.65 -2.48
CA SER A 160 -3.53 -19.87 -3.21
C SER A 160 -4.13 -20.98 -2.34
N LYS A 161 -3.96 -20.94 -1.01
CA LYS A 161 -4.37 -22.02 -0.10
C LYS A 161 -5.87 -21.99 0.21
N HIS A 162 -6.34 -20.97 0.92
CA HIS A 162 -7.74 -20.87 1.37
C HIS A 162 -8.51 -19.80 0.60
N PHE A 163 -8.00 -18.56 0.57
CA PHE A 163 -8.61 -17.40 -0.10
C PHE A 163 -8.96 -17.64 -1.58
N ALA A 164 -8.18 -18.42 -2.33
CA ALA A 164 -8.48 -18.75 -3.72
C ALA A 164 -9.84 -19.45 -3.90
N SER A 165 -10.32 -20.19 -2.89
CA SER A 165 -11.62 -20.85 -2.94
C SER A 165 -12.78 -19.84 -2.94
N TRP A 166 -12.64 -18.69 -2.28
CA TRP A 166 -13.71 -17.69 -2.08
C TRP A 166 -14.21 -17.03 -3.39
N LYS A 167 -13.50 -17.19 -4.51
CA LYS A 167 -13.87 -16.63 -5.83
C LYS A 167 -15.33 -16.93 -6.24
N HIS A 168 -15.92 -18.04 -5.81
CA HIS A 168 -17.31 -18.37 -6.10
C HIS A 168 -18.35 -17.55 -5.30
N GLN A 169 -17.96 -16.99 -4.16
CA GLN A 169 -18.82 -16.23 -3.24
C GLN A 169 -18.82 -14.72 -3.56
N GLN A 170 -17.72 -14.21 -4.13
CA GLN A 170 -17.49 -12.81 -4.51
C GLN A 170 -18.72 -12.06 -5.06
N VAL A 171 -19.50 -12.66 -5.98
CA VAL A 171 -20.64 -11.99 -6.63
C VAL A 171 -21.84 -11.81 -5.68
N ALA A 172 -22.04 -12.75 -4.75
CA ALA A 172 -23.06 -12.62 -3.72
C ALA A 172 -22.65 -11.56 -2.69
N ASP A 173 -21.40 -11.58 -2.26
CA ASP A 173 -20.88 -10.69 -1.23
C ASP A 173 -20.84 -9.22 -1.70
N LYS A 174 -20.44 -8.94 -2.96
CA LYS A 174 -20.59 -7.60 -3.55
C LYS A 174 -22.02 -7.06 -3.46
N LYS A 175 -23.00 -7.93 -3.72
CA LYS A 175 -24.43 -7.56 -3.69
C LYS A 175 -24.96 -7.39 -2.27
N SER A 176 -24.40 -8.06 -1.27
CA SER A 176 -24.79 -7.84 0.13
C SER A 176 -24.24 -6.51 0.65
N ILE A 177 -22.97 -6.21 0.37
CA ILE A 177 -22.31 -4.96 0.76
C ILE A 177 -23.00 -3.75 0.10
N ALA A 178 -23.20 -3.78 -1.22
CA ALA A 178 -23.81 -2.68 -1.98
C ALA A 178 -25.31 -2.45 -1.71
N ARG A 179 -25.94 -3.23 -0.81
CA ARG A 179 -27.32 -3.02 -0.34
C ARG A 179 -27.40 -2.46 1.08
N ASN A 180 -26.28 -2.42 1.80
CA ASN A 180 -26.20 -2.09 3.22
C ASN A 180 -25.39 -0.81 3.51
N GLY A 181 -24.98 -0.07 2.47
CA GLY A 181 -24.38 1.26 2.52
C GLY A 181 -25.20 2.26 1.72
#